data_AF-A0A3S0JUQ4-F1
#
_entry.id   AF-A0A3S0JUQ4-F1
#
_cell.length_a   1.000
_cell.length_b   1.000
_cell.length_c   1.000
_cell.angle_alpha   90.00
_cell.angle_beta   90.00
_cell.angle_gamma   90.00
#
_symmetry.space_group_name_H-M   'P 1'
#
loop_
_entity.id
_entity.type
_entity.pdbx_description
1 polymer ?
#
loop_
_entity_poly.entity_id
_entity_poly.type
_entity_poly.pdbx_seq_one_letter_code
_entity_poly.pdbx_strand_id
1 'polypeptide(L)'
;MGRKDLPPHPFTLPFNWAVNPFSDGNWMFQLHGWRMLDAFFNRMAPEDAAFIGDVMSDWWRFYQADPEATPWFWYDMSTGLRASKIAYLVHWCEEQGEPLPLAAEVLQGLVTEHVAHLTNPEELNHGNHGLFQLNGLMALLEVMAQTGRALPRQEAAREFAITLMREILKSQLGDEGVHTENSPDYHFFALNKIRQILEAPWWQGDEMADIRTLCDKAEIAKEWLVTPTLHCPPVGDSAEALKLKRYARLNEWPHQVLGNSMLARLDGYGVVRSRPEVPLEQSHYLFFQGGFYPSGHPYLSA
;
A
#
# COMPACT_ATOMS: atom_id res chain seq x y z
N MET A 1 3.84 -12.66 -2.61
CA MET A 1 4.44 -13.99 -2.37
C MET A 1 4.15 -14.84 -3.60
N GLY A 2 5.14 -15.55 -4.14
CA GLY A 2 4.93 -16.41 -5.31
C GLY A 2 3.88 -17.49 -5.06
N ARG A 3 3.12 -17.87 -6.10
CA ARG A 3 2.23 -19.03 -6.06
C ARG A 3 3.07 -20.29 -5.82
N LYS A 4 2.98 -20.87 -4.62
CA LYS A 4 3.78 -22.04 -4.22
C LYS A 4 3.46 -23.31 -5.01
N ASP A 5 2.30 -23.31 -5.66
CA ASP A 5 1.76 -24.42 -6.43
C ASP A 5 2.15 -24.36 -7.92
N LEU A 6 2.81 -23.28 -8.38
CA LEU A 6 3.35 -23.18 -9.74
C LEU A 6 4.85 -23.52 -9.75
N PRO A 7 5.33 -24.30 -10.74
CA PRO A 7 6.75 -24.55 -10.89
C PRO A 7 7.49 -23.27 -11.32
N PRO A 8 8.80 -23.15 -11.03
CA PRO A 8 9.61 -22.06 -11.56
C PRO A 8 9.61 -22.04 -13.09
N HIS A 9 9.45 -20.86 -13.68
CA HIS A 9 9.67 -20.66 -15.11
C HIS A 9 11.13 -20.21 -15.35
N PRO A 10 11.87 -20.84 -16.27
CA PRO A 10 13.24 -20.42 -16.57
C PRO A 10 13.32 -18.94 -16.98
N PHE A 11 14.30 -18.24 -16.44
CA PHE A 11 14.52 -16.81 -16.73
C PHE A 11 15.94 -16.62 -17.26
N THR A 12 16.04 -16.29 -18.54
CA THR A 12 17.31 -16.02 -19.25
C THR A 12 17.11 -14.81 -20.14
N LEU A 13 18.06 -13.87 -20.11
CA LEU A 13 18.03 -12.69 -20.95
C LEU A 13 18.64 -13.01 -22.35
N PRO A 14 18.08 -12.48 -23.45
CA PRO A 14 16.85 -11.67 -23.49
C PRO A 14 15.60 -12.51 -23.20
N PHE A 15 14.65 -11.93 -22.45
CA PHE A 15 13.44 -12.64 -22.01
C PHE A 15 12.23 -12.26 -22.85
N ASN A 16 11.35 -13.22 -23.15
CA ASN A 16 10.06 -12.94 -23.77
C ASN A 16 9.07 -12.47 -22.71
N TRP A 17 8.91 -11.15 -22.55
CA TRP A 17 8.04 -10.57 -21.54
C TRP A 17 6.54 -10.72 -21.82
N ALA A 18 6.15 -11.22 -23.00
CA ALA A 18 4.77 -11.57 -23.31
C ALA A 18 4.43 -13.04 -22.99
N VAL A 19 5.38 -13.85 -22.52
CA VAL A 19 5.12 -15.26 -22.19
C VAL A 19 4.15 -15.37 -21.02
N ASN A 20 3.13 -16.22 -21.14
CA ASN A 20 2.20 -16.53 -20.05
C ASN A 20 2.02 -18.06 -19.94
N PRO A 21 3.02 -18.77 -19.40
CA PRO A 21 3.07 -20.23 -19.46
C PRO A 21 2.00 -20.92 -18.61
N PHE A 22 1.37 -20.19 -17.68
CA PHE A 22 0.38 -20.71 -16.74
C PHE A 22 -1.02 -20.13 -16.97
N SER A 23 -1.20 -19.25 -17.96
CA SER A 23 -2.44 -18.50 -18.17
C SER A 23 -2.95 -17.84 -16.88
N ASP A 24 -2.04 -17.31 -16.05
CA ASP A 24 -2.33 -16.83 -14.69
C ASP A 24 -2.03 -15.33 -14.57
N GLY A 25 -3.06 -14.54 -14.26
CA GLY A 25 -2.92 -13.08 -14.15
C GLY A 25 -2.05 -12.62 -12.97
N ASN A 26 -2.08 -13.33 -11.84
CA ASN A 26 -1.21 -13.01 -10.73
C ASN A 26 0.27 -13.32 -11.06
N TRP A 27 0.55 -14.36 -11.82
CA TRP A 27 1.89 -14.66 -12.33
C TRP A 27 2.37 -13.53 -13.26
N MET A 28 1.52 -13.07 -14.19
CA MET A 28 1.85 -11.93 -15.06
C MET A 28 2.08 -10.65 -14.25
N PHE A 29 1.23 -10.35 -13.29
CA PHE A 29 1.42 -9.23 -12.36
C PHE A 29 2.76 -9.32 -11.62
N GLN A 30 3.15 -10.50 -11.15
CA GLN A 30 4.42 -10.69 -10.44
C GLN A 30 5.64 -10.54 -11.37
N LEU A 31 5.54 -11.05 -12.60
CA LEU A 31 6.55 -10.85 -13.65
C LEU A 31 6.74 -9.36 -13.93
N HIS A 32 5.66 -8.65 -14.24
CA HIS A 32 5.71 -7.23 -14.60
C HIS A 32 5.91 -6.29 -13.41
N GLY A 33 5.61 -6.73 -12.18
CA GLY A 33 6.01 -6.03 -10.95
C GLY A 33 7.46 -6.30 -10.54
N TRP A 34 8.23 -7.02 -11.37
CA TRP A 34 9.61 -7.45 -11.14
C TRP A 34 9.82 -8.17 -9.80
N ARG A 35 8.85 -8.96 -9.34
CA ARG A 35 8.90 -9.62 -8.02
C ARG A 35 10.05 -10.61 -7.88
N MET A 36 10.54 -11.17 -8.99
CA MET A 36 11.74 -12.00 -9.00
C MET A 36 13.00 -11.25 -8.56
N LEU A 37 13.03 -9.91 -8.67
CA LEU A 37 14.15 -9.09 -8.22
C LEU A 37 14.12 -8.79 -6.71
N ASP A 38 13.03 -9.08 -5.99
CA ASP A 38 12.88 -8.70 -4.57
C ASP A 38 14.04 -9.23 -3.69
N ALA A 39 14.54 -10.44 -3.96
CA ALA A 39 15.67 -11.01 -3.23
C ALA A 39 17.00 -10.27 -3.52
N PHE A 40 17.18 -9.78 -4.74
CA PHE A 40 18.36 -9.02 -5.17
C PHE A 40 18.34 -7.62 -4.54
N PHE A 41 17.19 -6.95 -4.54
CA PHE A 41 17.01 -5.67 -3.83
C PHE A 41 17.25 -5.79 -2.33
N ASN A 42 16.83 -6.89 -1.70
CA ASN A 42 17.06 -7.11 -0.26
C ASN A 42 18.54 -7.33 0.08
N ARG A 43 19.32 -7.93 -0.83
CA ARG A 43 20.75 -8.19 -0.63
C ARG A 43 21.62 -6.99 -1.00
N MET A 44 21.31 -6.36 -2.13
CA MET A 44 21.99 -5.21 -2.72
C MET A 44 23.52 -5.25 -2.69
N ALA A 45 24.11 -6.30 -3.25
CA ALA A 45 25.52 -6.33 -3.61
C ALA A 45 25.76 -5.67 -4.99
N PRO A 46 26.99 -5.21 -5.33
CA PRO A 46 27.27 -4.64 -6.66
C PRO A 46 26.87 -5.56 -7.83
N GLU A 47 27.04 -6.87 -7.70
CA GLU A 47 26.59 -7.84 -8.69
C GLU A 47 25.05 -7.94 -8.80
N ASP A 48 24.32 -7.65 -7.72
CA ASP A 48 22.86 -7.55 -7.74
C ASP A 48 22.42 -6.32 -8.52
N ALA A 49 23.07 -5.17 -8.31
CA ALA A 49 22.79 -3.94 -9.05
C ALA A 49 22.93 -4.16 -10.56
N ALA A 50 24.03 -4.80 -10.98
CA ALA A 50 24.28 -5.14 -12.38
C ALA A 50 23.16 -6.01 -12.96
N PHE A 51 22.79 -7.10 -12.26
CA PHE A 51 21.73 -7.99 -12.72
C PHE A 51 20.34 -7.30 -12.77
N ILE A 52 20.03 -6.46 -11.77
CA ILE A 52 18.81 -5.66 -11.76
C ILE A 52 18.78 -4.73 -12.98
N GLY A 53 19.90 -4.06 -13.27
CA GLY A 53 20.06 -3.19 -14.42
C GLY A 53 19.85 -3.91 -15.75
N ASP A 54 20.41 -5.11 -15.90
CA ASP A 54 20.23 -5.95 -17.08
C ASP A 54 18.75 -6.33 -17.28
N VAL A 55 18.04 -6.71 -16.21
CA VAL A 55 16.62 -7.07 -16.27
C VAL A 55 15.74 -5.86 -16.63
N MET A 56 15.99 -4.70 -16.02
CA MET A 56 15.27 -3.46 -16.35
C MET A 56 15.52 -3.02 -17.80
N SER A 57 16.76 -3.16 -18.28
CA SER A 57 17.13 -2.84 -19.66
C SER A 57 16.47 -3.79 -20.67
N ASP A 58 16.44 -5.08 -20.37
CA ASP A 58 15.78 -6.07 -21.23
C ASP A 58 14.27 -5.84 -21.31
N TRP A 59 13.62 -5.59 -20.17
CA TRP A 59 12.21 -5.23 -20.11
C TRP A 59 11.90 -3.99 -20.96
N TRP A 60 12.71 -2.93 -20.82
CA TRP A 60 12.55 -1.70 -21.58
C TRP A 60 12.71 -1.91 -23.08
N ARG A 61 13.73 -2.67 -23.50
CA ARG A 61 13.97 -2.99 -24.92
C ARG A 61 12.80 -3.79 -25.51
N PHE A 62 12.26 -4.74 -24.75
CA PHE A 62 11.11 -5.52 -25.20
C PHE A 62 9.86 -4.64 -25.36
N TYR A 63 9.56 -3.77 -24.38
CA TYR A 63 8.48 -2.78 -24.48
C TYR A 63 8.65 -1.87 -25.70
N GLN A 64 9.85 -1.33 -25.92
CA GLN A 64 10.12 -0.44 -27.06
C GLN A 64 9.96 -1.14 -28.42
N ALA A 65 10.26 -2.45 -28.49
CA ALA A 65 10.12 -3.22 -29.71
C ALA A 65 8.65 -3.46 -30.07
N ASP A 66 7.81 -3.70 -29.07
CA ASP A 66 6.37 -3.91 -29.25
C ASP A 66 5.59 -3.51 -27.98
N PRO A 67 5.12 -2.25 -27.88
CA PRO A 67 4.34 -1.76 -26.74
C PRO A 67 2.99 -2.48 -26.55
N GLU A 68 2.48 -3.14 -27.60
CA GLU A 68 1.19 -3.84 -27.61
C GLU A 68 1.34 -5.35 -27.36
N ALA A 69 2.58 -5.85 -27.24
CA ALA A 69 2.87 -7.28 -27.06
C ALA A 69 2.14 -7.90 -25.85
N THR A 70 1.87 -7.10 -24.82
CA THR A 70 1.18 -7.54 -23.61
C THR A 70 0.52 -6.37 -22.88
N PRO A 71 -0.73 -6.51 -22.40
CA PRO A 71 -1.38 -5.47 -21.60
C PRO A 71 -0.75 -5.30 -20.21
N TRP A 72 0.16 -6.21 -19.83
CA TRP A 72 0.74 -6.27 -18.49
C TRP A 72 1.89 -5.28 -18.27
N PHE A 73 2.37 -4.61 -19.33
CA PHE A 73 3.42 -3.60 -19.18
C PHE A 73 3.05 -2.56 -18.15
N TRP A 74 1.85 -2.00 -18.22
CA TRP A 74 1.43 -0.90 -17.37
C TRP A 74 0.29 -1.27 -16.42
N TYR A 75 0.09 -2.56 -16.19
CA TYR A 75 -1.05 -3.03 -15.42
C TYR A 75 -0.96 -2.67 -13.92
N ASP A 76 -1.89 -1.81 -13.48
CA ASP A 76 -2.29 -1.67 -12.07
C ASP A 76 -1.12 -1.30 -11.12
N MET A 77 -1.11 -1.85 -9.90
CA MET A 77 -0.05 -1.71 -8.90
C MET A 77 1.35 -2.04 -9.42
N SER A 78 1.49 -2.85 -10.48
CA SER A 78 2.82 -3.28 -10.96
C SER A 78 3.67 -2.09 -11.39
N THR A 79 3.04 -1.05 -11.97
CA THR A 79 3.71 0.18 -12.37
C THR A 79 4.28 0.94 -11.18
N GLY A 80 3.51 1.05 -10.09
CA GLY A 80 3.99 1.65 -8.83
C GLY A 80 5.17 0.89 -8.22
N LEU A 81 5.08 -0.44 -8.19
CA LEU A 81 6.16 -1.29 -7.66
C LEU A 81 7.45 -1.13 -8.46
N ARG A 82 7.36 -1.05 -9.80
CA ARG A 82 8.53 -0.79 -10.65
C ARG A 82 9.09 0.61 -10.41
N ALA A 83 8.25 1.63 -10.29
CA ALA A 83 8.69 2.99 -10.00
C ALA A 83 9.48 3.06 -8.68
N SER A 84 9.01 2.41 -7.61
CA SER A 84 9.78 2.30 -6.35
C SER A 84 11.12 1.59 -6.53
N LYS A 85 11.19 0.55 -7.38
CA LYS A 85 12.43 -0.21 -7.65
C LYS A 85 13.44 0.59 -8.45
N ILE A 86 12.98 1.35 -9.45
CA ILE A 86 13.80 2.28 -10.22
C ILE A 86 14.38 3.34 -9.28
N ALA A 87 13.52 3.96 -8.45
CA ALA A 87 13.94 4.94 -7.46
C ALA A 87 14.99 4.37 -6.50
N TYR A 88 14.76 3.16 -5.99
CA TYR A 88 15.68 2.52 -5.06
C TYR A 88 17.05 2.23 -5.70
N LEU A 89 17.10 1.66 -6.92
CA LEU A 89 18.36 1.40 -7.62
C LEU A 89 19.15 2.69 -7.82
N VAL A 90 18.47 3.78 -8.24
CA VAL A 90 19.14 5.07 -8.46
C VAL A 90 19.68 5.65 -7.17
N HIS A 91 18.87 5.67 -6.12
CA HIS A 91 19.31 6.16 -4.82
C HIS A 91 20.50 5.36 -4.28
N TRP A 92 20.45 4.03 -4.37
CA TRP A 92 21.53 3.16 -3.92
C TRP A 92 22.83 3.45 -4.67
N CYS A 93 22.80 3.54 -6.01
CA CYS A 93 23.99 3.85 -6.80
C CYS A 93 24.59 5.21 -6.42
N GLU A 94 23.76 6.24 -6.26
CA GLU A 94 24.21 7.57 -5.85
C GLU A 94 24.87 7.54 -4.45
N GLU A 95 24.22 6.91 -3.47
CA GLU A 95 24.74 6.78 -2.09
C GLU A 95 26.06 6.00 -2.03
N GLN A 96 26.22 4.98 -2.89
CA GLN A 96 27.46 4.20 -2.96
C GLN A 96 28.55 4.85 -3.84
N GLY A 97 28.23 5.90 -4.59
CA GLY A 97 29.12 6.46 -5.62
C GLY A 97 29.39 5.50 -6.78
N GLU A 98 28.50 4.53 -7.00
CA GLU A 98 28.59 3.52 -8.06
C GLU A 98 27.89 4.03 -9.33
N PRO A 99 28.40 3.69 -10.53
CA PRO A 99 27.70 4.03 -11.76
C PRO A 99 26.38 3.27 -11.83
N LEU A 100 25.37 3.93 -12.40
CA LEU A 100 24.10 3.29 -12.71
C LEU A 100 24.31 2.14 -13.70
N PRO A 101 23.83 0.92 -13.42
CA PRO A 101 23.99 -0.24 -14.30
C PRO A 101 22.96 -0.22 -15.44
N LEU A 102 22.69 0.96 -16.00
CA LEU A 102 21.69 1.22 -17.03
C LEU A 102 22.24 2.28 -17.98
N ALA A 103 21.97 2.11 -19.28
CA ALA A 103 22.21 3.18 -20.23
C ALA A 103 21.32 4.39 -19.90
N ALA A 104 21.82 5.61 -20.12
CA ALA A 104 21.11 6.84 -19.74
C ALA A 104 19.74 6.95 -20.44
N GLU A 105 19.64 6.48 -21.69
CA GLU A 105 18.43 6.50 -22.49
C GLU A 105 17.39 5.51 -21.96
N VAL A 106 17.83 4.37 -21.44
CA VAL A 106 16.96 3.37 -20.79
C VAL A 106 16.36 3.95 -19.52
N LEU A 107 17.19 4.56 -18.67
CA LEU A 107 16.72 5.21 -17.45
C LEU A 107 15.72 6.33 -17.78
N GLN A 108 16.08 7.21 -18.72
CA GLN A 108 15.22 8.32 -19.12
C GLN A 108 13.88 7.81 -19.64
N GLY A 109 13.88 6.77 -20.48
CA GLY A 109 12.67 6.16 -20.99
C GLY A 109 11.80 5.56 -19.88
N LEU A 110 12.39 4.75 -19.00
CA LEU A 110 11.70 4.17 -17.85
C LEU A 110 11.07 5.25 -16.97
N VAL A 111 11.83 6.26 -16.59
CA VAL A 111 11.34 7.34 -15.71
C VAL A 111 10.21 8.12 -16.39
N THR A 112 10.38 8.49 -17.66
CA THR A 112 9.40 9.30 -18.40
C THR A 112 8.06 8.56 -18.52
N GLU A 113 8.10 7.29 -18.94
CA GLU A 113 6.87 6.51 -19.12
C GLU A 113 6.19 6.18 -17.79
N HIS A 114 6.95 5.86 -16.73
CA HIS A 114 6.34 5.61 -15.41
C HIS A 114 5.68 6.86 -14.85
N VAL A 115 6.31 8.04 -14.98
CA VAL A 115 5.72 9.29 -14.51
C VAL A 115 4.50 9.65 -15.35
N ALA A 116 4.56 9.54 -16.67
CA ALA A 116 3.41 9.81 -17.54
C ALA A 116 2.21 8.90 -17.20
N HIS A 117 2.45 7.61 -17.00
CA HIS A 117 1.40 6.66 -16.66
C HIS A 117 0.85 6.87 -15.25
N LEU A 118 1.71 7.01 -14.24
CA LEU A 118 1.28 7.19 -12.84
C LEU A 118 0.68 8.57 -12.54
N THR A 119 0.80 9.53 -13.46
CA THR A 119 0.13 10.84 -13.38
C THR A 119 -1.13 10.92 -14.25
N ASN A 120 -1.52 9.83 -14.90
CA ASN A 120 -2.80 9.74 -15.61
C ASN A 120 -3.92 9.31 -14.63
N PRO A 121 -4.94 10.15 -14.37
CA PRO A 121 -6.06 9.78 -13.51
C PRO A 121 -6.80 8.51 -13.97
N GLU A 122 -6.84 8.23 -15.28
CA GLU A 122 -7.56 7.08 -15.84
C GLU A 122 -6.87 5.74 -15.53
N GLU A 123 -5.57 5.77 -15.25
CA GLU A 123 -4.74 4.58 -14.94
C GLU A 123 -4.62 4.33 -13.44
N LEU A 124 -5.04 5.29 -12.62
CA LEU A 124 -4.92 5.19 -11.17
C LEU A 124 -6.06 4.36 -10.58
N ASN A 125 -5.70 3.40 -9.75
CA ASN A 125 -6.65 2.65 -8.96
C ASN A 125 -7.07 3.48 -7.72
N HIS A 126 -8.37 3.57 -7.43
CA HIS A 126 -8.88 4.35 -6.28
C HIS A 126 -8.96 3.55 -4.96
N GLY A 127 -8.43 2.33 -4.93
CA GLY A 127 -8.34 1.46 -3.76
C GLY A 127 -6.89 1.27 -3.28
N ASN A 128 -6.62 0.13 -2.64
CA ASN A 128 -5.31 -0.18 -2.07
C ASN A 128 -4.16 -0.14 -3.09
N HIS A 129 -4.45 -0.48 -4.34
CA HIS A 129 -3.45 -0.52 -5.39
C HIS A 129 -2.95 0.90 -5.73
N GLY A 130 -3.83 1.90 -5.65
CA GLY A 130 -3.48 3.30 -5.81
C GLY A 130 -2.46 3.80 -4.80
N LEU A 131 -2.54 3.33 -3.55
CA LEU A 131 -1.56 3.68 -2.52
C LEU A 131 -0.14 3.28 -2.93
N PHE A 132 0.02 2.10 -3.55
CA PHE A 132 1.30 1.64 -4.06
C PHE A 132 1.73 2.36 -5.35
N GLN A 133 0.78 2.67 -6.24
CA GLN A 133 1.03 3.49 -7.44
C GLN A 133 1.60 4.85 -7.06
N LEU A 134 0.92 5.56 -6.15
CA LEU A 134 1.31 6.91 -5.71
C LEU A 134 2.58 6.89 -4.87
N ASN A 135 2.80 5.87 -4.03
CA ASN A 135 4.06 5.73 -3.32
C ASN A 135 5.24 5.48 -4.26
N GLY A 136 5.04 4.69 -5.32
CA GLY A 136 6.03 4.50 -6.37
C GLY A 136 6.36 5.78 -7.13
N LEU A 137 5.33 6.55 -7.50
CA LEU A 137 5.49 7.85 -8.13
C LEU A 137 6.29 8.81 -7.25
N MET A 138 5.89 9.01 -5.99
CA MET A 138 6.60 9.91 -5.07
C MET A 138 8.05 9.50 -4.86
N ALA A 139 8.31 8.21 -4.61
CA ALA A 139 9.68 7.72 -4.46
C ALA A 139 10.54 8.08 -5.69
N LEU A 140 9.99 7.90 -6.90
CA LEU A 140 10.69 8.21 -8.14
C LEU A 140 10.96 9.71 -8.29
N LEU A 141 9.95 10.56 -8.07
CA LEU A 141 10.09 12.02 -8.15
C LEU A 141 11.16 12.54 -7.18
N GLU A 142 11.13 12.07 -5.93
CA GLU A 142 12.04 12.52 -4.87
C GLU A 142 13.48 12.11 -5.14
N VAL A 143 13.72 10.85 -5.54
CA VAL A 143 15.08 10.39 -5.88
C VAL A 143 15.62 11.10 -7.12
N MET A 144 14.79 11.31 -8.15
CA MET A 144 15.21 12.09 -9.31
C MET A 144 15.61 13.52 -8.92
N ALA A 145 14.87 14.16 -8.01
CA ALA A 145 15.23 15.47 -7.47
C ALA A 145 16.58 15.47 -6.75
N GLN A 146 16.74 14.56 -5.79
CA GLN A 146 17.89 14.49 -4.90
C GLN A 146 19.19 14.20 -5.65
N THR A 147 19.09 13.42 -6.72
CA THR A 147 20.24 13.02 -7.53
C THR A 147 20.50 13.95 -8.73
N GLY A 148 19.91 15.15 -8.74
CA GLY A 148 20.14 16.17 -9.77
C GLY A 148 19.52 15.85 -11.14
N ARG A 149 18.60 14.88 -11.20
CA ARG A 149 17.90 14.39 -12.40
C ARG A 149 16.44 14.87 -12.43
N ALA A 150 16.20 16.09 -11.95
CA ALA A 150 14.87 16.64 -11.79
C ALA A 150 14.06 16.59 -13.11
N LEU A 151 12.77 16.26 -12.98
CA LEU A 151 11.90 16.01 -14.11
C LEU A 151 11.07 17.24 -14.49
N PRO A 152 10.66 17.36 -15.77
CA PRO A 152 9.68 18.37 -16.17
C PRO A 152 8.38 18.21 -15.36
N ARG A 153 7.83 19.32 -14.86
CA ARG A 153 6.57 19.35 -14.10
C ARG A 153 6.57 18.48 -12.83
N GLN A 154 7.75 18.21 -12.25
CA GLN A 154 7.89 17.39 -11.04
C GLN A 154 7.01 17.89 -9.89
N GLU A 155 6.92 19.20 -9.66
CA GLU A 155 6.08 19.75 -8.59
C GLU A 155 4.58 19.49 -8.83
N ALA A 156 4.12 19.59 -10.07
CA ALA A 156 2.73 19.27 -10.41
C ALA A 156 2.44 17.77 -10.22
N ALA A 157 3.40 16.89 -10.55
CA ALA A 157 3.28 15.45 -10.29
C ALA A 157 3.28 15.13 -8.78
N ARG A 158 4.05 15.88 -7.98
CA ARG A 158 4.05 15.79 -6.52
C ARG A 158 2.71 16.20 -5.92
N GLU A 159 2.19 17.36 -6.34
CA GLU A 159 0.88 17.86 -5.91
C GLU A 159 -0.25 16.89 -6.28
N PHE A 160 -0.20 16.33 -7.49
CA PHE A 160 -1.11 15.28 -7.95
C PHE A 160 -1.07 14.06 -7.01
N ALA A 161 0.13 13.55 -6.71
CA ALA A 161 0.28 12.36 -5.89
C ALA A 161 -0.20 12.58 -4.45
N ILE A 162 0.09 13.73 -3.86
CA ILE A 162 -0.39 14.11 -2.52
C ILE A 162 -1.91 14.20 -2.51
N THR A 163 -2.50 14.88 -3.50
CA THR A 163 -3.96 15.06 -3.58
C THR A 163 -4.67 13.72 -3.65
N LEU A 164 -4.28 12.85 -4.58
CA LEU A 164 -4.94 11.55 -4.75
C LEU A 164 -4.63 10.57 -3.61
N MET A 165 -3.45 10.64 -2.99
CA MET A 165 -3.14 9.82 -1.82
C MET A 165 -4.11 10.17 -0.68
N ARG A 166 -4.36 11.46 -0.46
CA ARG A 166 -5.32 11.92 0.55
C ARG A 166 -6.74 11.48 0.22
N GLU A 167 -7.17 11.56 -1.03
CA GLU A 167 -8.50 11.14 -1.46
C GLU A 167 -8.72 9.64 -1.24
N ILE A 168 -7.76 8.79 -1.65
CA ILE A 168 -7.84 7.33 -1.47
C ILE A 168 -7.86 6.99 0.03
N LEU A 169 -7.00 7.60 0.85
CA LEU A 169 -6.98 7.30 2.28
C LEU A 169 -8.26 7.76 2.99
N LYS A 170 -8.86 8.88 2.58
CA LYS A 170 -10.16 9.35 3.10
C LYS A 170 -11.35 8.53 2.61
N SER A 171 -11.25 7.82 1.49
CA SER A 171 -12.31 6.90 1.07
C SER A 171 -12.24 5.55 1.80
N GLN A 172 -11.06 5.17 2.28
CA GLN A 172 -10.82 3.92 3.01
C GLN A 172 -11.04 4.05 4.52
N LEU A 173 -10.96 5.26 5.09
CA LEU A 173 -11.13 5.54 6.51
C LEU A 173 -12.34 6.46 6.70
N GLY A 174 -13.25 6.10 7.61
CA GLY A 174 -14.34 6.98 8.03
C GLY A 174 -13.84 8.24 8.75
N ASP A 175 -14.75 9.14 9.11
CA ASP A 175 -14.44 10.43 9.74
C ASP A 175 -13.68 10.29 11.08
N GLU A 176 -13.89 9.18 11.78
CA GLU A 176 -13.18 8.84 13.02
C GLU A 176 -12.03 7.83 12.81
N GLY A 177 -11.67 7.55 11.57
CA GLY A 177 -10.51 6.73 11.20
C GLY A 177 -10.78 5.23 11.16
N VAL A 178 -12.03 4.79 11.29
CA VAL A 178 -12.33 3.36 11.17
C VAL A 178 -12.46 2.97 9.71
N HIS A 179 -11.66 1.98 9.30
CA HIS A 179 -11.69 1.43 7.95
C HIS A 179 -13.11 1.05 7.47
N THR A 180 -13.45 1.43 6.24
CA THR A 180 -14.82 1.41 5.69
C THR A 180 -15.33 0.03 5.26
N GLU A 181 -14.46 -0.97 5.14
CA GLU A 181 -14.77 -2.34 4.70
C GLU A 181 -15.53 -3.20 5.72
N ASN A 182 -16.01 -2.61 6.83
CA ASN A 182 -16.86 -3.28 7.81
C ASN A 182 -16.29 -4.59 8.41
N SER A 183 -14.97 -4.78 8.37
CA SER A 183 -14.26 -5.91 8.97
C SER A 183 -13.26 -5.39 10.02
N PRO A 184 -13.53 -5.63 11.32
CA PRO A 184 -12.59 -5.31 12.38
C PRO A 184 -11.20 -5.93 12.18
N ASP A 185 -11.07 -7.16 11.65
CA ASP A 185 -9.74 -7.76 11.40
C ASP A 185 -9.01 -6.99 10.29
N TYR A 186 -9.71 -6.76 9.17
CA TYR A 186 -9.13 -6.06 8.04
C TYR A 186 -8.68 -4.64 8.39
N HIS A 187 -9.36 -3.97 9.32
CA HIS A 187 -8.90 -2.68 9.86
C HIS A 187 -7.45 -2.75 10.38
N PHE A 188 -7.08 -3.78 11.14
CA PHE A 188 -5.71 -3.93 11.62
C PHE A 188 -4.72 -4.10 10.47
N PHE A 189 -5.06 -4.96 9.50
CA PHE A 189 -4.22 -5.21 8.34
C PHE A 189 -4.02 -3.95 7.50
N ALA A 190 -5.12 -3.29 7.10
CA ALA A 190 -5.12 -2.10 6.28
C ALA A 190 -4.38 -0.94 6.96
N LEU A 191 -4.70 -0.66 8.23
CA LEU A 191 -4.03 0.42 8.96
C LEU A 191 -2.53 0.19 9.09
N ASN A 192 -2.09 -1.05 9.36
CA ASN A 192 -0.66 -1.34 9.41
C ASN A 192 0.02 -1.09 8.05
N LYS A 193 -0.66 -1.40 6.93
CA LYS A 193 -0.13 -1.15 5.58
C LYS A 193 -0.09 0.34 5.24
N ILE A 194 -1.15 1.07 5.56
CA ILE A 194 -1.22 2.53 5.39
C ILE A 194 -0.08 3.19 6.16
N ARG A 195 0.10 2.84 7.44
CA ARG A 195 1.18 3.40 8.28
C ARG A 195 2.56 3.10 7.72
N GLN A 196 2.82 1.86 7.27
CA GLN A 196 4.09 1.50 6.63
C GLN A 196 4.39 2.35 5.39
N ILE A 197 3.37 2.66 4.58
CA ILE A 197 3.53 3.55 3.42
C ILE A 197 3.84 4.97 3.90
N LEU A 198 3.05 5.48 4.84
CA LEU A 198 3.17 6.84 5.33
C LEU A 198 4.46 7.10 6.10
N GLU A 199 5.15 6.08 6.62
CA GLU A 199 6.48 6.20 7.25
C GLU A 199 7.56 6.74 6.29
N ALA A 200 7.35 6.65 4.97
CA ALA A 200 8.32 7.20 4.02
C ALA A 200 8.48 8.73 4.17
N PRO A 201 9.70 9.28 4.05
CA PRO A 201 9.98 10.69 4.33
C PRO A 201 9.11 11.68 3.54
N TRP A 202 8.78 11.34 2.29
CA TRP A 202 8.01 12.19 1.39
C TRP A 202 6.51 12.31 1.76
N TRP A 203 6.02 11.50 2.70
CA TRP A 203 4.67 11.61 3.24
C TRP A 203 4.60 12.31 4.61
N GLN A 204 5.74 12.79 5.12
CA GLN A 204 5.82 13.44 6.43
C GLN A 204 5.53 14.96 6.39
N GLY A 205 5.33 15.53 5.19
CA GLY A 205 4.99 16.95 5.02
C GLY A 205 3.68 17.36 5.69
N ASP A 206 3.50 18.67 5.91
CA ASP A 206 2.30 19.24 6.55
C ASP A 206 1.03 19.00 5.71
N GLU A 207 1.18 18.82 4.40
CA GLU A 207 0.08 18.51 3.48
C GLU A 207 -0.65 17.20 3.83
N MET A 208 0.01 16.31 4.59
CA MET A 208 -0.51 15.00 5.04
C MET A 208 -0.86 14.99 6.54
N ALA A 209 -0.84 16.12 7.25
CA ALA A 209 -1.07 16.18 8.69
C ALA A 209 -2.47 15.72 9.10
N ASP A 210 -3.49 16.00 8.28
CA ASP A 210 -4.86 15.55 8.50
C ASP A 210 -4.97 14.02 8.40
N ILE A 211 -4.31 13.41 7.41
CA ILE A 211 -4.25 11.96 7.25
C ILE A 211 -3.53 11.29 8.42
N ARG A 212 -2.41 11.86 8.90
CA ARG A 212 -1.70 11.32 10.07
C ARG A 212 -2.56 11.38 11.33
N THR A 213 -3.31 12.47 11.51
CA THR A 213 -4.29 12.61 12.59
C THR A 213 -5.38 11.55 12.48
N LEU A 214 -5.88 11.30 11.27
CA LEU A 214 -6.87 10.26 11.01
C LEU A 214 -6.34 8.85 11.32
N CYS A 215 -5.09 8.56 10.94
CA CYS A 215 -4.43 7.29 11.25
C CYS A 215 -4.18 7.11 12.75
N ASP A 216 -3.98 8.18 13.51
CA ASP A 216 -3.86 8.10 14.97
C ASP A 216 -5.20 7.75 15.62
N LYS A 217 -6.30 8.39 15.17
CA LYS A 217 -7.65 7.98 15.59
C LYS A 217 -7.92 6.51 15.26
N ALA A 218 -7.59 6.09 14.04
CA ALA A 218 -7.69 4.70 13.61
C ALA A 218 -6.94 3.74 14.56
N GLU A 219 -5.74 4.13 15.01
CA GLU A 219 -4.96 3.32 15.95
C GLU A 219 -5.63 3.20 17.32
N ILE A 220 -6.23 4.28 17.83
CA ILE A 220 -7.02 4.25 19.08
C ILE A 220 -8.25 3.35 18.90
N ALA A 221 -8.92 3.41 17.75
CA ALA A 221 -10.12 2.63 17.45
C ALA A 221 -9.89 1.11 17.58
N LYS A 222 -8.68 0.61 17.27
CA LYS A 222 -8.32 -0.81 17.42
C LYS A 222 -8.67 -1.39 18.80
N GLU A 223 -8.53 -0.61 19.86
CA GLU A 223 -8.81 -1.09 21.23
C GLU A 223 -10.31 -1.29 21.50
N TRP A 224 -11.16 -0.62 20.72
CA TRP A 224 -12.61 -0.80 20.71
C TRP A 224 -13.08 -1.91 19.78
N LEU A 225 -12.26 -2.25 18.78
CA LEU A 225 -12.47 -3.34 17.81
C LEU A 225 -12.00 -4.72 18.31
N VAL A 226 -11.75 -4.86 19.61
CA VAL A 226 -11.47 -6.15 20.25
C VAL A 226 -12.33 -6.36 21.49
N THR A 227 -12.63 -7.63 21.76
CA THR A 227 -13.31 -8.10 22.96
C THR A 227 -12.44 -7.92 24.22
N PRO A 228 -12.96 -8.12 25.45
CA PRO A 228 -12.20 -8.17 26.70
C PRO A 228 -11.04 -9.18 26.70
N THR A 229 -11.11 -10.23 25.88
CA THR A 229 -10.03 -11.21 25.68
C THR A 229 -9.01 -10.76 24.62
N LEU A 230 -9.11 -9.53 24.11
CA LEU A 230 -8.24 -8.94 23.08
C LEU A 230 -8.33 -9.61 21.70
N HIS A 231 -9.37 -10.40 21.47
CA HIS A 231 -9.67 -11.01 20.19
C HIS A 231 -10.56 -10.10 19.35
N CYS A 232 -10.39 -10.17 18.05
CA CYS A 232 -11.28 -9.51 17.10
C CYS A 232 -12.68 -10.16 17.15
N PRO A 233 -13.78 -9.38 17.19
CA PRO A 233 -15.12 -9.94 17.08
C PRO A 233 -15.34 -10.53 15.67
N PRO A 234 -16.03 -11.66 15.52
CA PRO A 234 -16.24 -12.33 14.24
C PRO A 234 -17.35 -11.64 13.42
N VAL A 235 -17.08 -10.41 12.98
CA VAL A 235 -17.99 -9.56 12.20
C VAL A 235 -17.39 -9.30 10.81
N GLY A 236 -18.21 -9.44 9.76
CA GLY A 236 -17.72 -9.45 8.37
C GLY A 236 -16.74 -10.60 8.15
N ASP A 237 -15.67 -10.36 7.37
CA ASP A 237 -14.62 -11.34 7.11
C ASP A 237 -13.56 -11.43 8.23
N SER A 238 -13.93 -11.06 9.47
CA SER A 238 -13.00 -11.09 10.61
C SER A 238 -12.89 -12.48 11.20
N ALA A 239 -11.66 -12.97 11.36
CA ALA A 239 -11.39 -14.17 12.13
C ALA A 239 -11.28 -13.84 13.63
N GLU A 240 -11.70 -14.78 14.50
CA GLU A 240 -11.44 -14.69 15.92
C GLU A 240 -9.95 -14.93 16.20
N ALA A 241 -9.17 -13.86 16.12
CA ALA A 241 -7.74 -13.88 16.34
C ALA A 241 -7.35 -12.85 17.39
N LEU A 242 -6.37 -13.20 18.24
CA LEU A 242 -5.75 -12.27 19.18
C LEU A 242 -5.08 -11.14 18.39
N LYS A 243 -5.55 -9.90 18.56
CA LYS A 243 -5.00 -8.73 17.84
C LYS A 243 -4.16 -7.83 18.73
N LEU A 244 -4.47 -7.77 20.02
CA LEU A 244 -3.79 -6.89 20.98
C LEU A 244 -3.21 -7.69 22.15
N LYS A 245 -2.22 -7.09 22.82
CA LYS A 245 -1.61 -7.64 24.05
C LYS A 245 -2.15 -6.99 25.33
N ARG A 246 -2.64 -5.75 25.23
CA ARG A 246 -3.24 -4.96 26.31
C ARG A 246 -4.01 -3.78 25.71
N TYR A 247 -4.85 -3.17 26.53
CA TYR A 247 -5.36 -1.81 26.28
C TYR A 247 -4.31 -0.79 26.75
N ALA A 248 -3.96 0.17 25.89
CA ALA A 248 -3.02 1.24 26.19
C ALA A 248 -3.68 2.62 26.05
N ARG A 249 -4.58 2.77 25.08
CA ARG A 249 -5.18 4.04 24.63
C ARG A 249 -6.71 4.01 24.62
N LEU A 250 -7.36 2.97 25.16
CA LEU A 250 -8.83 2.79 25.12
C LEU A 250 -9.60 4.04 25.57
N ASN A 251 -9.11 4.70 26.63
CA ASN A 251 -9.73 5.90 27.21
C ASN A 251 -9.52 7.18 26.40
N GLU A 252 -8.67 7.16 25.36
CA GLU A 252 -8.47 8.30 24.46
C GLU A 252 -9.60 8.43 23.43
N TRP A 253 -10.36 7.36 23.18
CA TRP A 253 -11.52 7.41 22.29
C TRP A 253 -12.70 8.11 22.97
N PRO A 254 -13.53 8.90 22.26
CA PRO A 254 -14.76 9.45 22.83
C PRO A 254 -15.75 8.38 23.28
N HIS A 255 -16.05 8.32 24.58
CA HIS A 255 -16.94 7.31 25.17
C HIS A 255 -17.72 7.84 26.38
N GLN A 256 -18.76 7.10 26.76
CA GLN A 256 -19.52 7.31 28.00
C GLN A 256 -19.22 6.18 28.98
N VAL A 257 -19.23 6.48 30.27
CA VAL A 257 -19.03 5.49 31.34
C VAL A 257 -20.30 5.42 32.19
N LEU A 258 -20.82 4.21 32.38
CA LEU A 258 -21.96 3.92 33.26
C LEU A 258 -21.61 2.76 34.18
N GLY A 259 -21.18 3.07 35.40
CA GLY A 259 -20.68 2.07 36.35
C GLY A 259 -19.48 1.31 35.81
N ASN A 260 -19.66 0.00 35.61
CA ASN A 260 -18.63 -0.90 35.07
C ASN A 260 -18.64 -1.01 33.54
N SER A 261 -19.53 -0.29 32.85
CA SER A 261 -19.70 -0.31 31.40
C SER A 261 -19.15 0.97 30.76
N MET A 262 -18.65 0.82 29.54
CA MET A 262 -18.23 1.89 28.64
C MET A 262 -19.01 1.75 27.33
N LEU A 263 -19.40 2.88 26.75
CA LEU A 263 -20.16 2.96 25.51
C LEU A 263 -19.44 3.87 24.52
N ALA A 264 -19.16 3.39 23.32
CA ALA A 264 -18.58 4.19 22.26
C ALA A 264 -19.32 4.00 20.94
N ARG A 265 -19.33 5.07 20.14
CA ARG A 265 -19.68 5.03 18.73
C ARG A 265 -18.39 5.12 17.93
N LEU A 266 -18.31 4.29 16.89
CA LEU A 266 -17.25 4.24 15.91
C LEU A 266 -17.87 4.43 14.53
N ASP A 267 -17.06 4.68 13.50
CA ASP A 267 -17.60 4.63 12.14
C ASP A 267 -18.07 3.20 11.84
N GLY A 268 -19.33 3.06 11.43
CA GLY A 268 -19.95 1.76 11.13
C GLY A 268 -20.28 0.88 12.35
N TYR A 269 -19.89 1.25 13.57
CA TYR A 269 -20.08 0.40 14.76
C TYR A 269 -20.55 1.14 16.03
N GLY A 270 -21.23 0.41 16.91
CA GLY A 270 -21.48 0.78 18.29
C GLY A 270 -20.97 -0.29 19.24
N VAL A 271 -20.29 0.10 20.32
CA VAL A 271 -19.68 -0.85 21.26
C VAL A 271 -20.14 -0.53 22.68
N VAL A 272 -20.68 -1.55 23.37
CA VAL A 272 -20.86 -1.55 24.82
C VAL A 272 -19.92 -2.59 25.40
N ARG A 273 -19.08 -2.21 26.34
CA ARG A 273 -18.10 -3.13 26.93
C ARG A 273 -17.90 -2.87 28.40
N SER A 274 -17.44 -3.88 29.13
CA SER A 274 -16.93 -3.65 30.47
C SER A 274 -15.63 -2.83 30.43
N ARG A 275 -15.38 -2.08 31.49
CA ARG A 275 -14.09 -1.42 31.72
C ARG A 275 -12.95 -2.43 31.78
N PRO A 276 -11.71 -2.08 31.38
CA PRO A 276 -10.55 -2.98 31.45
C PRO A 276 -10.26 -3.53 32.86
N GLU A 277 -10.66 -2.81 33.91
CA GLU A 277 -10.45 -3.23 35.30
C GLU A 277 -11.43 -4.31 35.77
N VAL A 278 -12.52 -4.55 35.03
CA VAL A 278 -13.50 -5.59 35.37
C VAL A 278 -12.89 -6.96 35.11
N PRO A 279 -12.89 -7.89 36.09
CA PRO A 279 -12.39 -9.24 35.89
C PRO A 279 -13.05 -9.93 34.69
N LEU A 280 -12.30 -10.75 33.96
CA LEU A 280 -12.75 -11.32 32.70
C LEU A 280 -14.05 -12.15 32.87
N GLU A 281 -14.20 -12.84 34.00
CA GLU A 281 -15.39 -13.63 34.36
C GLU A 281 -16.65 -12.79 34.60
N GLN A 282 -16.50 -11.48 34.80
CA GLN A 282 -17.58 -10.50 34.95
C GLN A 282 -17.66 -9.53 33.76
N SER A 283 -16.79 -9.72 32.76
CA SER A 283 -16.71 -8.85 31.60
C SER A 283 -17.90 -9.07 30.67
N HIS A 284 -18.24 -8.03 29.91
CA HIS A 284 -19.26 -8.10 28.88
C HIS A 284 -18.79 -7.30 27.67
N TYR A 285 -19.27 -7.70 26.49
CA TYR A 285 -18.98 -7.03 25.24
C TYR A 285 -20.14 -7.23 24.29
N LEU A 286 -20.69 -6.13 23.82
CA LEU A 286 -21.78 -6.07 22.86
C LEU A 286 -21.33 -5.17 21.72
N PHE A 287 -21.28 -5.73 20.52
CA PHE A 287 -20.80 -5.08 19.32
C PHE A 287 -21.92 -5.00 18.29
N PHE A 288 -22.29 -3.80 17.91
CA PHE A 288 -23.32 -3.52 16.91
C PHE A 288 -22.65 -3.05 15.63
N GLN A 289 -22.98 -3.68 14.51
CA GLN A 289 -22.63 -3.18 13.20
C GLN A 289 -23.82 -2.40 12.63
N GLY A 290 -23.62 -1.10 12.43
CA GLY A 290 -24.56 -0.20 11.76
C GLY A 290 -24.30 -0.05 10.27
N GLY A 291 -23.16 -0.55 9.79
CA GLY A 291 -22.70 -0.40 8.41
C GLY A 291 -22.30 1.03 8.08
N PHE A 292 -21.39 1.20 7.12
CA PHE A 292 -21.25 2.48 6.43
C PHE A 292 -22.39 2.59 5.40
N TYR A 293 -23.20 3.64 5.48
CA TYR A 293 -24.00 4.03 4.31
C TYR A 293 -23.00 4.58 3.28
N PRO A 294 -22.86 3.99 2.09
CA PRO A 294 -22.00 4.57 1.06
C PRO A 294 -22.64 5.89 0.63
N SER A 295 -22.03 7.02 1.01
CA SER A 295 -22.26 8.29 0.34
C SER A 295 -21.56 8.25 -1.02
N GLY A 296 -22.09 7.43 -1.93
CA GLY A 296 -21.54 7.23 -3.28
C GLY A 296 -21.72 5.80 -3.78
N HIS A 297 -22.75 5.60 -4.62
CA HIS A 297 -23.09 4.43 -5.44
C HIS A 297 -23.16 3.02 -4.79
N PRO A 298 -24.32 2.33 -4.88
CA PRO A 298 -24.51 1.02 -4.28
C PRO A 298 -23.85 -0.07 -5.15
N TYR A 299 -22.82 -0.72 -4.63
CA TYR A 299 -22.56 -2.12 -4.97
C TYR A 299 -23.26 -2.98 -3.92
N LEU A 300 -24.47 -3.44 -4.25
CA LEU A 300 -25.14 -4.53 -3.54
C LEU A 300 -24.36 -5.81 -3.86
N SER A 301 -23.73 -6.42 -2.85
CA SER A 301 -23.34 -7.83 -2.93
C SER A 301 -24.59 -8.69 -2.78
N ALA A 302 -24.72 -9.65 -3.69
CA ALA A 302 -25.72 -10.72 -3.68
C ALA A 302 -25.36 -11.82 -2.67
#